data_AF-A0A1F3BPP8-F1
#
_entry.id   AF-A0A1F3BPP8-F1
#
_cell.length_a   1.000
_cell.length_b   1.000
_cell.length_c   1.000
_cell.angle_alpha   90.00
_cell.angle_beta   90.00
_cell.angle_gamma   90.00
#
_symmetry.space_group_name_H-M   'P 1'
#
loop_
_entity.id
_entity.type
_entity.pdbx_description
1 polymer ?
#
loop_
_entity_poly.entity_id
_entity_poly.type
_entity_poly.pdbx_seq_one_letter_code
_entity_poly.pdbx_strand_id
1 'polypeptide(L)'
;MSEYVIGCADCAPRTSDWQLMMREDDMVNSVSSERPTPVQLSVADAARLVLEPTAAQIPDLRALLAKGCFVKVRTGCSLRELICEQFQISPEYLKNDIKVLFLNFSPVNEVDTVFVKDGAILALSGALPGVVGAAMRRDGLSSMRSSITYKESVDERVVRGEGVIHVKLFNLVLADLGESFLKRGVYESSAVLAEFLGRFPIDFWRECKITRNGQVVREGSLFDDLSADDRWTSFSIR
;
A
#
# COMPACT_ATOMS: atom_id res chain seq x y z
N MET A 1 -44.04 10.39 23.85
CA MET A 1 -44.90 9.74 22.83
C MET A 1 -44.57 10.42 21.52
N SER A 2 -43.48 10.06 20.86
CA SER A 2 -43.36 8.96 19.87
C SER A 2 -44.32 9.14 18.70
N GLU A 3 -43.78 9.51 17.53
CA GLU A 3 -44.09 8.95 16.20
C GLU A 3 -43.12 9.59 15.18
N TYR A 4 -42.15 8.80 14.69
CA TYR A 4 -42.14 8.15 13.38
C TYR A 4 -41.87 9.13 12.22
N VAL A 5 -40.58 9.29 11.87
CA VAL A 5 -40.19 9.79 10.55
C VAL A 5 -39.68 8.60 9.75
N ILE A 6 -40.38 8.41 8.64
CA ILE A 6 -40.26 7.34 7.64
C ILE A 6 -38.82 7.30 7.10
N GLY A 7 -38.21 6.12 7.17
CA GLY A 7 -36.91 5.85 6.56
C GLY A 7 -36.98 5.96 5.05
N CYS A 8 -36.18 6.86 4.49
CA CYS A 8 -35.90 6.90 3.06
C CYS A 8 -34.89 5.78 2.76
N ALA A 9 -35.38 4.70 2.15
CA ALA A 9 -34.57 3.60 1.67
C ALA A 9 -33.91 4.00 0.34
N ASP A 10 -32.92 4.89 0.37
CA ASP A 10 -32.09 5.22 -0.81
C ASP A 10 -30.76 5.94 -0.44
N CYS A 11 -30.16 5.55 0.68
CA CYS A 11 -28.82 6.01 1.07
C CYS A 11 -27.88 4.83 1.28
N ALA A 12 -27.71 4.00 0.25
CA ALA A 12 -26.48 3.22 0.14
C ALA A 12 -25.37 4.21 -0.27
N PRO A 13 -24.30 4.38 0.52
CA PRO A 13 -23.20 5.24 0.14
C PRO A 13 -22.61 4.75 -1.19
N ARG A 14 -22.42 5.66 -2.13
CA ARG A 14 -21.76 5.36 -3.40
C ARG A 14 -20.35 4.87 -3.09
N THR A 15 -19.91 3.86 -3.82
CA THR A 15 -18.63 3.14 -3.69
C THR A 15 -17.37 4.02 -3.83
N SER A 16 -17.50 5.34 -3.98
CA SER A 16 -16.42 6.32 -4.08
C SER A 16 -15.97 6.93 -2.73
N ASP A 17 -16.63 6.61 -1.60
CA ASP A 17 -16.35 7.25 -0.31
C ASP A 17 -15.24 6.60 0.55
N TRP A 18 -14.52 5.61 0.01
CA TRP A 18 -13.41 4.97 0.74
C TRP A 18 -12.29 5.95 1.15
N GLN A 19 -12.11 7.05 0.40
CA GLN A 19 -11.15 8.12 0.74
C GLN A 19 -11.53 8.90 2.00
N LEU A 20 -12.81 8.90 2.40
CA LEU A 20 -13.32 9.57 3.61
C LEU A 20 -13.31 8.67 4.85
N MET A 21 -13.10 7.35 4.68
CA MET A 21 -13.31 6.37 5.74
C MET A 21 -12.03 5.91 6.45
N MET A 22 -10.85 6.39 6.04
CA MET A 22 -9.61 6.23 6.80
C MET A 22 -9.40 7.45 7.70
N ARG A 23 -9.73 7.34 8.98
CA ARG A 23 -9.43 8.40 9.96
C ARG A 23 -7.93 8.46 10.18
N GLU A 24 -7.43 9.62 10.62
CA GLU A 24 -6.01 9.82 10.96
C GLU A 24 -5.46 8.71 11.88
N ASP A 25 -6.30 8.24 12.80
CA ASP A 25 -6.00 7.13 13.72
C ASP A 25 -5.88 5.79 13.00
N ASP A 26 -6.58 5.54 11.90
CA ASP A 26 -6.51 4.26 11.17
C ASP A 26 -5.16 4.10 10.46
N MET A 27 -4.59 5.19 9.94
CA MET A 27 -3.23 5.16 9.40
C MET A 27 -2.21 4.91 10.51
N VAL A 28 -2.28 5.65 11.61
CA VAL A 28 -1.33 5.50 12.72
C VAL A 28 -1.45 4.10 13.35
N ASN A 29 -2.67 3.59 13.55
CA ASN A 29 -2.91 2.26 14.11
C ASN A 29 -2.54 1.14 13.13
N SER A 30 -2.78 1.30 11.83
CA SER A 30 -2.36 0.31 10.81
C SER A 30 -0.84 0.31 10.57
N VAL A 31 -0.16 1.40 10.91
CA VAL A 31 1.29 1.53 10.96
C VAL A 31 1.80 1.24 12.38
N SER A 32 0.97 0.84 13.35
CA SER A 32 1.42 0.45 14.70
C SER A 32 1.11 -1.01 15.03
N SER A 33 0.34 -1.69 14.19
CA SER A 33 -0.02 -3.11 14.33
C SER A 33 1.05 -4.02 13.72
N GLU A 34 1.10 -5.25 14.25
CA GLU A 34 2.20 -6.21 14.21
C GLU A 34 3.00 -6.30 12.91
N ARG A 35 4.31 -6.55 13.06
CA ARG A 35 5.23 -6.90 11.98
C ARG A 35 4.61 -8.05 11.19
N PRO A 36 4.42 -7.94 9.87
CA PRO A 36 4.52 -9.13 9.05
C PRO A 36 5.86 -9.75 9.43
N THR A 37 5.84 -10.98 9.93
CA THR A 37 7.10 -11.69 10.18
C THR A 37 7.84 -11.64 8.84
N PRO A 38 9.13 -11.29 8.78
CA PRO A 38 9.93 -11.44 7.58
C PRO A 38 10.01 -12.94 7.30
N VAL A 39 8.95 -13.51 6.75
CA VAL A 39 9.02 -14.73 5.99
C VAL A 39 10.08 -14.39 4.96
N GLN A 40 11.11 -15.20 4.82
CA GLN A 40 11.96 -15.11 3.64
C GLN A 40 11.02 -15.32 2.45
N LEU A 41 10.57 -14.21 1.89
CA LEU A 41 9.55 -14.18 0.87
C LEU A 41 10.21 -14.75 -0.37
N SER A 42 10.08 -16.06 -0.58
CA SER A 42 10.38 -16.66 -1.88
C SER A 42 9.28 -16.24 -2.86
N VAL A 43 9.31 -14.97 -3.24
CA VAL A 43 8.53 -14.39 -4.34
C VAL A 43 9.10 -14.81 -5.71
N ALA A 44 10.05 -15.74 -5.74
CA ALA A 44 10.60 -16.33 -6.97
C ALA A 44 9.56 -17.21 -7.66
N ASP A 45 8.79 -17.99 -6.88
CA ASP A 45 7.78 -18.93 -7.38
C ASP A 45 6.36 -18.34 -7.34
N ALA A 46 6.25 -17.01 -7.19
CA ALA A 46 4.97 -16.34 -7.08
C ALA A 46 4.16 -16.49 -8.37
N ALA A 47 2.91 -16.92 -8.24
CA ALA A 47 2.00 -17.01 -9.36
C ALA A 47 1.69 -15.60 -9.90
N ARG A 48 1.49 -15.45 -11.21
CA ARG A 48 1.31 -14.14 -11.84
C ARG A 48 -0.16 -13.87 -12.11
N LEU A 49 -0.71 -12.81 -11.52
CA LEU A 49 -2.03 -12.26 -11.83
C LEU A 49 -1.87 -10.89 -12.49
N VAL A 50 -2.43 -10.75 -13.69
CA VAL A 50 -2.49 -9.47 -14.41
C VAL A 50 -3.95 -9.14 -14.69
N LEU A 51 -4.36 -7.93 -14.33
CA LEU A 51 -5.64 -7.37 -14.74
C LEU A 51 -5.41 -6.30 -15.80
N GLU A 52 -6.28 -6.24 -16.79
CA GLU A 52 -6.38 -5.15 -17.75
C GLU A 52 -7.69 -4.42 -17.47
N PRO A 53 -7.72 -3.53 -16.45
CA PRO A 53 -8.92 -2.81 -16.04
C PRO A 53 -9.20 -1.61 -16.95
N THR A 54 -10.45 -1.13 -16.94
CA THR A 54 -10.76 0.19 -17.52
C THR A 54 -10.23 1.31 -16.62
N ALA A 55 -10.06 2.52 -17.16
CA ALA A 55 -9.60 3.66 -16.36
C ALA A 55 -10.49 3.95 -15.13
N ALA A 56 -11.79 3.66 -15.22
CA ALA A 56 -12.74 3.84 -14.13
C ALA A 56 -12.57 2.82 -13.00
N GLN A 57 -11.94 1.67 -13.26
CA GLN A 57 -11.73 0.58 -12.31
C GLN A 57 -10.42 0.72 -11.50
N ILE A 58 -9.44 1.47 -12.02
CA ILE A 58 -8.12 1.67 -11.38
C ILE A 58 -8.24 2.27 -9.96
N PRO A 59 -9.09 3.28 -9.68
CA PRO A 59 -9.21 3.87 -8.35
C PRO A 59 -9.63 2.88 -7.26
N ASP A 60 -10.37 1.83 -7.60
CA ASP A 60 -10.76 0.82 -6.63
C ASP A 60 -9.65 -0.22 -6.42
N LEU A 61 -8.95 -0.60 -7.49
CA LEU A 61 -7.82 -1.53 -7.41
C LEU A 61 -6.67 -0.97 -6.57
N ARG A 62 -6.38 0.33 -6.66
CA ARG A 62 -5.33 0.96 -5.82
C ARG A 62 -5.61 0.83 -4.33
N ALA A 63 -6.86 0.64 -3.90
CA ALA A 63 -7.20 0.51 -2.48
C ALA A 63 -6.48 -0.65 -1.78
N LEU A 64 -6.00 -1.65 -2.55
CA LEU A 64 -5.13 -2.69 -2.04
C LEU A 64 -3.86 -2.11 -1.36
N LEU A 65 -3.27 -1.06 -1.94
CA LEU A 65 -2.06 -0.39 -1.41
C LEU A 65 -2.30 0.35 -0.09
N ALA A 66 -3.54 0.68 0.25
CA ALA A 66 -3.87 1.25 1.55
C ALA A 66 -3.79 0.20 2.68
N LYS A 67 -4.10 -1.07 2.37
CA LYS A 67 -3.88 -2.20 3.28
C LYS A 67 -2.38 -2.54 3.38
N GLY A 68 -1.68 -2.30 2.28
CA GLY A 68 -0.25 -2.53 2.11
C GLY A 68 0.00 -3.68 1.16
N CYS A 69 1.09 -3.61 0.43
CA CYS A 69 1.55 -4.69 -0.45
C CYS A 69 3.05 -4.89 -0.37
N PHE A 70 3.51 -6.08 -0.69
CA PHE A 70 4.94 -6.36 -0.80
C PHE A 70 5.48 -5.92 -2.14
N VAL A 71 6.70 -5.39 -2.15
CA VAL A 71 7.33 -4.77 -3.30
C VAL A 71 8.79 -5.21 -3.35
N LYS A 72 9.21 -5.84 -4.47
CA LYS A 72 10.62 -6.16 -4.72
C LYS A 72 11.42 -4.87 -4.91
N VAL A 73 12.56 -4.76 -4.23
CA VAL A 73 13.44 -3.59 -4.25
C VAL A 73 14.90 -4.01 -4.15
N ARG A 74 15.81 -3.09 -4.49
CA ARG A 74 17.21 -3.17 -4.09
C ARG A 74 17.34 -2.59 -2.68
N THR A 75 17.83 -3.38 -1.73
CA THR A 75 18.06 -2.96 -0.34
C THR A 75 19.47 -2.41 -0.15
N GLY A 76 19.74 -1.82 1.01
CA GLY A 76 21.03 -1.22 1.35
C GLY A 76 21.31 0.11 0.64
N CYS A 77 20.25 0.74 0.11
CA CYS A 77 20.25 2.09 -0.40
C CYS A 77 19.61 3.05 0.61
N SER A 78 19.82 4.35 0.45
CA SER A 78 19.08 5.34 1.24
C SER A 78 17.60 5.30 0.89
N LEU A 79 16.77 5.81 1.78
CA LEU A 79 15.35 5.94 1.53
C LEU A 79 15.06 6.92 0.38
N ARG A 80 15.88 7.97 0.21
CA ARG A 80 15.82 8.84 -0.97
C ARG A 80 16.05 8.06 -2.25
N GLU A 81 17.11 7.24 -2.31
CA GLU A 81 17.46 6.44 -3.49
C GLU A 81 16.32 5.46 -3.82
N LEU A 82 15.75 4.80 -2.81
CA LEU A 82 14.58 3.93 -3.01
C LEU A 82 13.42 4.70 -3.67
N ILE A 83 13.02 5.83 -3.10
CA ILE A 83 11.84 6.58 -3.53
C ILE A 83 12.08 7.22 -4.91
N CYS A 84 13.21 7.90 -5.09
CA CYS A 84 13.45 8.66 -6.31
C CYS A 84 13.92 7.78 -7.47
N GLU A 85 14.77 6.78 -7.22
CA GLU A 85 15.37 5.99 -8.29
C GLU A 85 14.65 4.67 -8.54
N GLN A 86 14.10 4.02 -7.51
CA GLN A 86 13.43 2.73 -7.72
C GLN A 86 11.92 2.85 -7.91
N PHE A 87 11.28 3.78 -7.19
CA PHE A 87 9.86 4.08 -7.37
C PHE A 87 9.59 5.18 -8.39
N GLN A 88 10.65 5.82 -8.92
CA GLN A 88 10.55 6.86 -9.95
C GLN A 88 9.68 8.05 -9.51
N ILE A 89 9.70 8.36 -8.21
CA ILE A 89 8.99 9.50 -7.62
C ILE A 89 9.92 10.70 -7.63
N SER A 90 9.52 11.79 -8.27
CA SER A 90 10.42 12.94 -8.42
C SER A 90 10.88 13.50 -7.06
N PRO A 91 12.11 14.02 -6.97
CA PRO A 91 12.58 14.70 -5.75
C PRO A 91 11.64 15.83 -5.32
N GLU A 92 11.01 16.51 -6.27
CA GLU A 92 10.03 17.57 -6.01
C GLU A 92 8.77 17.01 -5.34
N TYR A 93 8.22 15.89 -5.81
CA TYR A 93 7.04 15.26 -5.20
C TYR A 93 7.36 14.73 -3.79
N LEU A 94 8.54 14.11 -3.61
CA LEU A 94 9.01 13.66 -2.28
C LEU A 94 9.14 14.83 -1.27
N LYS A 95 9.47 16.03 -1.75
CA LYS A 95 9.59 17.21 -0.91
C LYS A 95 8.25 17.90 -0.67
N ASN A 96 7.46 18.06 -1.72
CA ASN A 96 6.31 18.95 -1.73
C ASN A 96 5.01 18.23 -1.37
N ASP A 97 4.89 16.94 -1.67
CA ASP A 97 3.62 16.23 -1.58
C ASP A 97 3.67 15.10 -0.54
N ILE A 98 4.81 14.39 -0.41
CA ILE A 98 5.00 13.39 0.65
C ILE A 98 5.35 14.10 1.98
N LYS A 99 4.34 14.32 2.82
CA LYS A 99 4.48 15.05 4.10
C LYS A 99 4.72 14.16 5.30
N VAL A 100 4.28 12.91 5.22
CA VAL A 100 4.39 11.95 6.31
C VAL A 100 5.00 10.68 5.75
N LEU A 101 6.10 10.25 6.38
CA LEU A 101 6.82 9.06 6.02
C LEU A 101 7.13 8.26 7.28
N PHE A 102 6.78 6.98 7.26
CA PHE A 102 7.18 6.04 8.29
C PHE A 102 8.05 4.93 7.71
N LEU A 103 9.10 4.58 8.44
CA LEU A 103 9.88 3.37 8.22
C LEU A 103 9.83 2.53 9.50
N ASN A 104 9.43 1.27 9.38
CA ASN A 104 9.28 0.33 10.50
C ASN A 104 8.51 0.96 11.68
N PHE A 105 7.38 1.59 11.35
CA PHE A 105 6.46 2.20 12.31
C PHE A 105 6.97 3.49 12.99
N SER A 106 8.16 3.96 12.61
CA SER A 106 8.75 5.20 13.12
C SER A 106 8.75 6.31 12.07
N PRO A 107 8.40 7.56 12.43
CA PRO A 107 8.48 8.68 11.50
C PRO A 107 9.94 8.96 11.11
N VAL A 108 10.15 9.32 9.85
CA VAL A 108 11.47 9.63 9.28
C VAL A 108 11.52 11.10 8.87
N ASN A 109 12.49 11.82 9.45
CA ASN A 109 12.71 13.23 9.11
C ASN A 109 13.69 13.36 7.95
N GLU A 110 14.80 12.60 7.98
CA GLU A 110 15.89 12.73 7.01
C GLU A 110 16.04 11.46 6.17
N VAL A 111 15.67 11.55 4.90
CA VAL A 111 15.60 10.39 3.99
C VAL A 111 16.97 9.96 3.44
N ASP A 112 17.98 10.81 3.59
CA ASP A 112 19.33 10.57 3.08
C ASP A 112 20.20 9.74 4.04
N THR A 113 19.86 9.73 5.34
CA THR A 113 20.64 9.07 6.39
C THR A 113 20.02 7.74 6.86
N VAL A 114 18.88 7.35 6.30
CA VAL A 114 18.13 6.15 6.65
C VAL A 114 18.25 5.14 5.52
N PHE A 115 18.66 3.91 5.88
CA PHE A 115 18.89 2.85 4.90
C PHE A 115 17.76 1.80 4.93
N VAL A 116 17.32 1.40 3.74
CA VAL A 116 16.22 0.43 3.60
C VAL A 116 16.78 -0.99 3.64
N LYS A 117 16.22 -1.82 4.53
CA LYS A 117 16.58 -3.22 4.72
C LYS A 117 15.51 -4.13 4.14
N ASP A 118 15.87 -5.39 3.92
CA ASP A 118 14.89 -6.43 3.57
C ASP A 118 13.84 -6.57 4.68
N GLY A 119 12.58 -6.80 4.30
CA GLY A 119 11.45 -6.88 5.22
C GLY A 119 11.02 -5.55 5.84
N ALA A 120 11.58 -4.41 5.42
CA ALA A 120 11.18 -3.10 5.93
C ALA A 120 9.71 -2.78 5.61
N ILE A 121 9.08 -1.95 6.45
CA ILE A 121 7.71 -1.47 6.25
C ILE A 121 7.76 0.04 6.01
N LEU A 122 7.35 0.47 4.83
CA LEU A 122 7.35 1.86 4.39
C LEU A 122 5.90 2.33 4.21
N ALA A 123 5.51 3.38 4.94
CA ALA A 123 4.24 4.06 4.72
C ALA A 123 4.48 5.48 4.19
N LEU A 124 3.82 5.82 3.09
CA LEU A 124 3.88 7.14 2.45
C LEU A 124 2.51 7.80 2.46
N SER A 125 2.48 9.06 2.89
CA SER A 125 1.27 9.84 2.98
C SER A 125 1.54 11.30 2.61
N GLY A 126 0.52 11.91 2.02
CA GLY A 126 0.41 13.35 1.88
C GLY A 126 0.17 14.03 3.22
N ALA A 127 -0.35 15.25 3.17
CA ALA A 127 -0.74 15.95 4.38
C ALA A 127 -1.87 15.19 5.10
N LEU A 128 -1.60 14.75 6.32
CA LEU A 128 -2.65 14.34 7.23
C LEU A 128 -3.35 15.59 7.78
N PRO A 129 -4.69 15.62 7.85
CA PRO A 129 -5.42 16.63 8.60
C PRO A 129 -5.18 16.49 10.12
N GLY A 130 -5.74 17.40 10.91
CA GLY A 130 -5.84 17.25 12.37
C GLY A 130 -4.55 17.41 13.17
N VAL A 131 -4.66 17.23 14.50
CA VAL A 131 -3.56 17.41 15.47
C VAL A 131 -2.52 16.29 15.34
N VAL A 132 -2.97 15.06 15.06
CA VAL A 132 -2.09 13.92 14.77
C VAL A 132 -1.25 14.24 13.54
N GLY A 133 -1.87 14.73 12.47
CA GLY A 133 -1.17 15.15 11.26
C GLY A 133 -0.20 16.30 11.50
N ALA A 134 -0.60 17.34 12.25
CA ALA A 134 0.28 18.46 12.58
C ALA A 134 1.57 18.03 13.30
N ALA A 135 1.46 17.07 14.22
CA ALA A 135 2.62 16.55 14.92
C ALA A 135 3.45 15.59 14.04
N MET A 136 2.87 14.87 13.07
CA MET A 136 3.53 13.77 12.32
C MET A 136 4.16 14.17 10.99
N ARG A 137 3.92 15.41 10.54
CA ARG A 137 4.59 15.98 9.37
C ARG A 137 6.10 16.04 9.58
N ARG A 138 6.87 15.86 8.49
CA ARG A 138 8.34 16.04 8.46
C ARG A 138 8.78 17.38 9.07
N ASP A 139 7.95 18.41 8.94
CA ASP A 139 8.23 19.79 9.36
C ASP A 139 7.48 20.19 10.66
N GLY A 140 6.86 19.24 11.36
CA GLY A 140 6.06 19.47 12.57
C GLY A 140 6.90 19.79 13.83
N LEU A 141 6.24 19.93 14.99
CA LEU A 141 6.88 20.11 16.30
C LEU A 141 7.71 18.87 16.70
N SER A 142 8.93 18.79 16.16
CA SER A 142 9.93 17.72 16.34
C SER A 142 10.19 17.36 17.82
N SER A 143 10.00 18.32 18.74
CA SER A 143 10.13 18.11 20.18
C SER A 143 9.13 17.12 20.78
N MET A 144 7.95 16.91 20.15
CA MET A 144 6.90 16.04 20.69
C MET A 144 7.02 14.57 20.25
N ARG A 145 7.96 14.23 19.36
CA ARG A 145 8.16 12.85 18.85
C ARG A 145 9.61 12.37 18.89
N SER A 146 10.51 13.11 19.51
CA SER A 146 11.95 12.80 19.58
C SER A 146 12.27 11.40 20.13
N SER A 147 11.37 10.82 20.93
CA SER A 147 11.48 9.47 21.49
C SER A 147 11.10 8.34 20.51
N ILE A 148 10.41 8.62 19.39
CA ILE A 148 9.87 7.61 18.46
C ILE A 148 10.38 7.76 17.01
N THR A 149 11.11 8.84 16.69
CA THR A 149 11.76 9.02 15.38
C THR A 149 12.73 7.88 15.10
N TYR A 150 12.72 7.37 13.87
CA TYR A 150 13.62 6.29 13.47
C TYR A 150 15.07 6.76 13.64
N LYS A 151 15.85 5.96 14.36
CA LYS A 151 17.29 6.09 14.44
C LYS A 151 17.87 4.78 13.94
N GLU A 152 18.77 4.88 12.97
CA GLU A 152 19.51 3.71 12.49
C GLU A 152 20.22 3.06 13.68
N SER A 153 19.93 1.79 13.96
CA SER A 153 20.61 1.03 15.00
C SER A 153 22.03 0.73 14.56
N VAL A 154 23.01 1.11 15.39
CA VAL A 154 24.46 1.02 15.11
C VAL A 154 24.94 -0.42 14.87
N ASP A 155 24.18 -1.44 15.30
CA ASP A 155 24.59 -2.85 15.31
C ASP A 155 24.13 -3.68 14.08
N GLU A 156 23.38 -3.13 13.13
CA GLU A 156 22.87 -3.90 12.00
C GLU A 156 23.61 -3.56 10.69
N ARG A 157 24.30 -4.55 10.12
CA ARG A 157 25.00 -4.40 8.84
C ARG A 157 24.00 -4.10 7.73
N VAL A 158 24.18 -2.96 7.06
CA VAL A 158 23.48 -2.62 5.83
C VAL A 158 24.04 -3.49 4.70
N VAL A 159 23.25 -4.46 4.23
CA VAL A 159 23.63 -5.34 3.11
C VAL A 159 22.91 -4.86 1.85
N ARG A 160 23.67 -4.55 0.81
CA ARG A 160 23.13 -4.28 -0.53
C ARG A 160 22.76 -5.59 -1.22
N GLY A 161 21.57 -5.64 -1.81
CA GLY A 161 21.08 -6.83 -2.49
C GLY A 161 19.66 -6.67 -2.98
N GLU A 162 19.04 -7.77 -3.39
CA GLU A 162 17.61 -7.84 -3.63
C GLU A 162 16.89 -8.11 -2.30
N GLY A 163 15.73 -7.47 -2.13
CA GLY A 163 14.86 -7.71 -1.00
C GLY A 163 13.42 -7.35 -1.32
N VAL A 164 12.56 -7.56 -0.35
CA VAL A 164 11.14 -7.27 -0.43
C VAL A 164 10.76 -6.42 0.77
N ILE A 165 10.07 -5.31 0.52
CA ILE A 165 9.56 -4.44 1.57
C ILE A 165 8.03 -4.36 1.49
N HIS A 166 7.39 -4.08 2.61
CA HIS A 166 5.95 -3.80 2.67
C HIS A 166 5.71 -2.31 2.46
N VAL A 167 4.91 -1.94 1.47
CA VAL A 167 4.59 -0.53 1.15
C VAL A 167 3.12 -0.26 1.38
N LYS A 168 2.82 0.81 2.11
CA LYS A 168 1.48 1.35 2.30
C LYS A 168 1.40 2.78 1.74
N LEU A 169 0.39 3.05 0.91
CA LEU A 169 0.13 4.38 0.38
C LEU A 169 -1.20 4.90 0.91
N PHE A 170 -1.23 6.17 1.30
CA PHE A 170 -2.44 6.81 1.83
C PHE A 170 -2.79 8.08 1.07
N ASN A 171 -4.04 8.53 1.23
CA ASN A 171 -4.56 9.84 0.81
C ASN A 171 -4.10 10.30 -0.59
N LEU A 172 -3.43 11.45 -0.70
CA LEU A 172 -2.98 12.01 -1.99
C LEU A 172 -1.94 11.11 -2.65
N VAL A 173 -1.03 10.53 -1.87
CA VAL A 173 0.03 9.66 -2.40
C VAL A 173 -0.54 8.38 -2.99
N LEU A 174 -1.55 7.79 -2.34
CA LEU A 174 -2.30 6.68 -2.91
C LEU A 174 -3.00 7.08 -4.20
N ALA A 175 -3.57 8.29 -4.22
CA ALA A 175 -4.33 8.75 -5.36
C ALA A 175 -3.45 8.93 -6.61
N ASP A 176 -2.28 9.53 -6.42
CA ASP A 176 -1.36 9.89 -7.51
C ASP A 176 -0.46 8.72 -7.93
N LEU A 177 -0.01 7.90 -6.98
CA LEU A 177 1.02 6.88 -7.21
C LEU A 177 0.46 5.45 -7.21
N GLY A 178 -0.77 5.22 -6.78
CA GLY A 178 -1.31 3.86 -6.65
C GLY A 178 -1.28 3.07 -7.97
N GLU A 179 -1.59 3.73 -9.08
CA GLU A 179 -1.55 3.11 -10.40
C GLU A 179 -0.12 2.71 -10.81
N SER A 180 0.89 3.54 -10.54
CA SER A 180 2.27 3.24 -10.93
C SER A 180 2.83 2.05 -10.16
N PHE A 181 2.47 1.91 -8.88
CA PHE A 181 2.79 0.73 -8.08
C PHE A 181 2.11 -0.53 -8.62
N LEU A 182 0.83 -0.46 -8.96
CA LEU A 182 0.13 -1.60 -9.55
C LEU A 182 0.68 -1.99 -10.94
N LYS A 183 1.07 -1.02 -11.77
CA LYS A 183 1.72 -1.30 -13.07
C LYS A 183 3.09 -1.94 -12.90
N ARG A 184 3.88 -1.50 -11.91
CA ARG A 184 5.15 -2.11 -11.53
C ARG A 184 4.99 -3.56 -11.05
N GLY A 185 3.85 -3.84 -10.43
CA GLY A 185 3.54 -5.11 -9.82
C GLY A 185 3.88 -5.12 -8.34
N VAL A 186 2.94 -5.64 -7.57
CA VAL A 186 3.02 -5.84 -6.13
C VAL A 186 2.82 -7.31 -5.81
N TYR A 187 3.18 -7.72 -4.60
CA TYR A 187 3.06 -9.09 -4.14
C TYR A 187 2.11 -9.13 -2.95
N GLU A 188 1.20 -10.08 -2.99
CA GLU A 188 0.33 -10.41 -1.87
C GLU A 188 0.04 -11.90 -1.79
N SER A 189 -0.44 -12.37 -0.64
CA SER A 189 -0.90 -13.75 -0.53
C SER A 189 -2.16 -13.98 -1.38
N SER A 190 -2.33 -15.20 -1.86
CA SER A 190 -3.50 -15.54 -2.70
C SER A 190 -4.80 -15.40 -1.91
N ALA A 191 -4.79 -15.72 -0.60
CA ALA A 191 -5.93 -15.49 0.28
C ALA A 191 -6.32 -14.00 0.39
N VAL A 192 -5.35 -13.11 0.62
CA VAL A 192 -5.60 -11.66 0.73
C VAL A 192 -6.11 -11.09 -0.60
N LEU A 193 -5.54 -11.52 -1.72
CA LEU A 193 -6.02 -11.12 -3.04
C LEU A 193 -7.42 -11.64 -3.34
N ALA A 194 -7.74 -12.89 -3.00
CA ALA A 194 -9.09 -13.43 -3.16
C ALA A 194 -10.11 -12.62 -2.36
N GLU A 195 -9.80 -12.32 -1.10
CA GLU A 195 -10.67 -11.52 -0.22
C GLU A 195 -10.84 -10.08 -0.73
N PHE A 196 -9.78 -9.46 -1.26
CA PHE A 196 -9.84 -8.13 -1.83
C PHE A 196 -10.65 -8.10 -3.13
N LEU A 197 -10.31 -8.98 -4.07
CA LEU A 197 -10.90 -9.02 -5.40
C LEU A 197 -12.36 -9.51 -5.35
N GLY A 198 -12.70 -10.41 -4.42
CA GLY A 198 -14.06 -10.94 -4.25
C GLY A 198 -15.10 -9.89 -3.85
N ARG A 199 -14.67 -8.67 -3.50
CA ARG A 199 -15.56 -7.54 -3.18
C ARG A 199 -16.07 -6.84 -4.43
N PHE A 200 -15.45 -7.06 -5.60
CA PHE A 200 -15.86 -6.43 -6.85
C PHE A 200 -17.13 -7.08 -7.42
N PRO A 201 -18.09 -6.27 -7.89
CA PRO A 201 -19.32 -6.79 -8.49
C PRO A 201 -19.02 -7.49 -9.83
N ILE A 202 -19.93 -8.35 -10.28
CA ILE A 202 -19.75 -9.11 -11.54
C ILE A 202 -19.48 -8.22 -12.76
N ASP A 203 -20.05 -7.00 -12.79
CA ASP A 203 -19.86 -6.07 -13.91
C ASP A 203 -18.41 -5.55 -14.00
N PHE A 204 -17.68 -5.48 -12.88
CA PHE A 204 -16.25 -5.18 -12.89
C PHE A 204 -15.49 -6.20 -13.76
N TRP A 205 -15.79 -7.49 -13.56
CA TRP A 205 -15.10 -8.59 -14.22
C TRP A 205 -15.49 -8.76 -15.69
N ARG A 206 -16.66 -8.27 -16.10
CA ARG A 206 -17.08 -8.28 -17.51
C ARG A 206 -16.23 -7.35 -18.38
N GLU A 207 -15.79 -6.24 -17.80
CA GLU A 207 -15.01 -5.21 -18.51
C GLU A 207 -13.49 -5.33 -18.27
N CYS A 208 -13.08 -6.20 -17.34
CA CYS A 208 -11.68 -6.39 -16.97
C CYS A 208 -11.16 -7.73 -17.51
N LYS A 209 -10.12 -7.68 -18.36
CA LYS A 209 -9.46 -8.90 -18.83
C LYS A 209 -8.51 -9.43 -17.76
N ILE A 210 -8.68 -10.71 -17.42
CA ILE A 210 -7.92 -11.40 -16.36
C ILE A 210 -6.92 -12.35 -17.01
N THR A 211 -5.65 -12.22 -16.65
CA THR A 211 -4.59 -13.15 -17.06
C THR A 211 -3.93 -13.76 -15.84
N ARG A 212 -3.96 -15.09 -15.71
CA ARG A 212 -3.31 -15.87 -14.65
C ARG A 212 -2.22 -16.74 -15.27
N ASN A 213 -0.98 -16.60 -14.79
CA ASN A 213 0.21 -17.31 -15.29
C ASN A 213 0.37 -17.23 -16.82
N GLY A 214 -0.03 -16.09 -17.42
CA GLY A 214 0.02 -15.86 -18.87
C GLY A 214 -1.19 -16.38 -19.66
N GLN A 215 -2.15 -17.03 -19.02
CA GLN A 215 -3.38 -17.53 -19.64
C GLN A 215 -4.56 -16.64 -19.29
N VAL A 216 -5.42 -16.34 -20.28
CA VAL A 216 -6.67 -15.62 -20.03
C VAL A 216 -7.63 -16.54 -19.30
N VAL A 217 -8.15 -16.09 -18.16
CA VAL A 217 -9.08 -16.85 -17.31
C VAL A 217 -10.35 -16.05 -17.05
N ARG A 218 -11.40 -16.73 -16.57
CA ARG A 218 -12.61 -16.10 -16.04
C ARG A 218 -12.49 -15.86 -14.55
N GLU A 219 -13.34 -14.99 -14.01
CA GLU A 219 -13.39 -14.65 -12.59
C GLU A 219 -13.64 -15.87 -11.71
N GLY A 220 -14.55 -16.77 -12.09
CA GLY A 220 -14.80 -18.00 -11.33
C GLY A 220 -13.54 -18.85 -11.15
N SER A 221 -12.85 -19.14 -12.26
CA SER A 221 -11.60 -19.91 -12.24
C SER A 221 -10.45 -19.18 -11.54
N LEU A 222 -10.45 -17.85 -11.55
CA LEU A 222 -9.48 -17.06 -10.77
C LEU A 222 -9.67 -17.30 -9.27
N PHE A 223 -10.91 -17.21 -8.77
CA PHE A 223 -11.18 -17.39 -7.33
C PHE A 223 -10.98 -18.83 -6.88
N ASP A 224 -11.29 -19.80 -7.73
CA ASP A 224 -10.96 -21.21 -7.48
C ASP A 224 -9.45 -21.41 -7.31
N ASP A 225 -8.62 -20.84 -8.21
CA ASP A 225 -7.15 -20.95 -8.12
C ASP A 225 -6.58 -20.19 -6.91
N LEU A 226 -7.07 -18.98 -6.62
CA LEU A 226 -6.59 -18.20 -5.47
C LEU A 226 -6.96 -18.87 -4.13
N SER A 227 -8.06 -19.62 -4.08
CA SER A 227 -8.52 -20.32 -2.88
C SER A 227 -7.90 -21.72 -2.72
N ALA A 228 -7.38 -22.31 -3.81
CA ALA A 228 -6.83 -23.66 -3.80
C ALA A 228 -5.44 -23.77 -3.14
N ASP A 229 -4.64 -22.69 -3.17
CA ASP A 229 -3.28 -22.67 -2.63
C ASP A 229 -2.91 -21.28 -2.12
N ASP A 230 -2.60 -21.16 -0.82
CA ASP A 230 -2.15 -19.90 -0.21
C ASP A 230 -0.66 -19.68 -0.47
N ARG A 231 -0.36 -19.36 -1.73
CA ARG A 231 0.97 -18.96 -2.22
C ARG A 231 1.04 -17.47 -2.47
N TRP A 232 2.25 -16.95 -2.59
CA TRP A 232 2.48 -15.59 -3.07
C TRP A 232 2.01 -15.43 -4.51
N THR A 233 1.34 -14.31 -4.77
CA THR A 233 0.92 -13.91 -6.11
C THR A 233 1.49 -12.53 -6.41
N SER A 234 2.19 -12.41 -7.54
CA SER A 234 2.49 -11.10 -8.13
C SER A 234 1.23 -10.57 -8.81
N PHE A 235 0.70 -9.47 -8.31
CA PHE A 235 -0.45 -8.77 -8.86
C PHE A 235 0.00 -7.50 -9.58
N SER A 236 -0.40 -7.33 -10.84
CA SER A 236 -0.16 -6.09 -11.58
C SER A 236 -1.34 -5.72 -12.47
N ILE A 237 -1.41 -4.44 -12.88
CA ILE A 237 -2.33 -3.97 -13.91
C ILE A 237 -1.59 -3.61 -15.20
N ARG A 238 -2.28 -3.66 -16.34
CA ARG A 238 -1.79 -3.24 -17.65
C ARG A 238 -2.75 -2.30 -18.34
#